data_AF-A0A9R1SWL5-F1
#
_entry.id   AF-A0A9R1SWL5-F1
#
_cell.length_a   1.000
_cell.length_b   1.000
_cell.length_c   1.000
_cell.angle_alpha   90.00
_cell.angle_beta   90.00
_cell.angle_gamma   90.00
#
_symmetry.space_group_name_H-M   'P 1'
#
loop_
_entity.id
_entity.type
_entity.pdbx_description
1 polymer ?
#
loop_
_entity_poly.entity_id
_entity_poly.type
_entity_poly.pdbx_seq_one_letter_code
_entity_poly.pdbx_strand_id
1 'polypeptide(L)'
;MARTKQTARKSTGGKAPRKQLATKAARKSAPSTGGVKKPHRYRFVIELLLQIESEIADLVDETHFSNLLIFISRPGTVALREIRRYQKSTELLIRKLPFQRLVREIAQDFKTDLRFQSAAIGALQEASEAYLVGLFEDTNLCAIHAKRVTIMPKDIQLARRIRGERA
;
A
#
# COMPACT_ATOMS: atom_id res chain seq x y z
N MET A 1 52.63 25.77 50.19
CA MET A 1 51.77 24.58 50.04
C MET A 1 50.70 24.85 48.99
N ALA A 2 50.76 24.19 47.84
CA ALA A 2 49.61 24.07 46.92
C ALA A 2 49.73 22.71 46.22
N ARG A 3 48.86 21.78 46.60
CA ARG A 3 48.86 20.38 46.12
C ARG A 3 48.08 20.30 44.82
N THR A 4 48.77 20.27 43.68
CA THR A 4 48.15 20.02 42.38
C THR A 4 47.81 18.53 42.25
N LYS A 5 46.51 18.21 42.21
CA LYS A 5 46.04 16.85 41.94
C LYS A 5 46.21 16.56 40.44
N GLN A 6 47.22 15.79 40.09
CA GLN A 6 47.38 15.23 38.75
C GLN A 6 46.41 14.05 38.61
N THR A 7 45.34 14.17 37.84
CA THR A 7 44.50 13.02 37.47
C THR A 7 45.16 12.32 36.28
N ALA A 8 45.49 11.04 36.45
CA ALA A 8 46.05 10.22 35.38
C ALA A 8 45.10 10.18 34.17
N ARG A 9 45.50 10.83 33.07
CA ARG A 9 44.81 10.70 31.79
C ARG A 9 45.30 9.38 31.17
N LYS A 10 44.45 8.35 31.18
CA LYS A 10 44.72 7.08 30.49
C LYS A 10 44.95 7.38 29.00
N SER A 11 46.18 7.21 28.51
CA SER A 11 46.47 7.11 27.09
C SER A 11 46.05 5.72 26.62
N THR A 12 44.77 5.54 26.31
CA THR A 12 44.37 4.39 25.50
C THR A 12 44.85 4.67 24.08
N GLY A 13 46.06 4.20 23.77
CA GLY A 13 46.57 4.13 22.40
C GLY A 13 45.48 3.52 21.52
N GLY A 14 45.14 4.22 20.45
CA GLY A 14 44.06 3.86 19.54
C GLY A 14 44.32 2.49 18.92
N LYS A 15 43.72 1.45 19.49
CA LYS A 15 43.48 0.21 18.76
C LYS A 15 42.40 0.53 17.72
N ALA A 16 42.78 0.51 16.45
CA ALA A 16 41.84 0.60 15.34
C ALA A 16 40.70 -0.40 15.57
N PRO A 17 39.42 -0.02 15.33
CA PRO A 17 38.31 -0.95 15.44
C PRO A 17 38.54 -2.12 14.49
N ARG A 18 38.83 -3.30 15.04
CA ARG A 18 38.89 -4.53 14.25
C ARG A 18 37.52 -4.69 13.61
N LYS A 19 37.45 -4.68 12.27
CA LYS A 19 36.22 -5.00 11.52
C LYS A 19 35.63 -6.28 12.13
N GLN A 20 34.49 -6.18 12.79
CA GLN A 20 33.75 -7.36 13.19
C GLN A 20 33.33 -8.06 11.91
N LEU A 21 33.87 -9.24 11.66
CA LEU A 21 33.34 -10.16 10.66
C LEU A 21 31.94 -10.51 11.13
N ALA A 22 30.93 -10.02 10.39
CA ALA A 22 29.54 -10.32 10.67
C ALA A 22 29.36 -11.85 10.69
N THR A 23 29.05 -12.41 11.86
CA THR A 23 28.53 -13.78 11.95
C THR A 23 27.16 -13.78 11.29
N LYS A 24 27.13 -14.25 10.04
CA LYS A 24 25.93 -14.41 9.22
C LYS A 24 25.00 -15.39 9.92
N ALA A 25 24.06 -14.89 10.73
CA ALA A 25 22.95 -15.68 11.22
C ALA A 25 22.12 -16.13 10.01
N ALA A 26 22.24 -17.41 9.65
CA ALA A 26 21.42 -18.02 8.62
C ALA A 26 19.98 -18.10 9.12
N ARG A 27 19.19 -17.03 8.92
CA ARG A 27 17.73 -17.13 8.95
C ARG A 27 17.30 -17.94 7.73
N LYS A 28 17.22 -19.27 7.88
CA LYS A 28 16.42 -20.10 6.98
C LYS A 28 14.96 -19.78 7.22
N SER A 29 14.42 -18.78 6.52
CA SER A 29 12.99 -18.80 6.19
C SER A 29 12.82 -19.81 5.05
N ALA A 30 11.99 -20.84 5.25
CA ALA A 30 11.58 -21.72 4.17
C ALA A 30 11.05 -20.87 3.01
N PRO A 31 11.35 -21.20 1.74
CA PRO A 31 10.69 -20.54 0.63
C PRO A 31 9.19 -20.77 0.78
N SER A 32 8.40 -19.68 0.84
CA SER A 32 6.97 -19.81 0.72
C SER A 32 6.71 -20.53 -0.60
N THR A 33 6.08 -21.70 -0.53
CA THR A 33 5.64 -22.47 -1.69
C THR A 33 5.04 -21.51 -2.71
N GLY A 34 5.64 -21.50 -3.91
CA GLY A 34 5.35 -20.53 -4.94
C GLY A 34 3.85 -20.43 -5.17
N GLY A 35 3.28 -19.30 -4.77
CA GLY A 35 1.98 -18.90 -5.29
C GLY A 35 2.13 -18.83 -6.80
N VAL A 36 1.19 -19.47 -7.52
CA VAL A 36 1.01 -19.27 -8.95
C VAL A 36 1.10 -17.77 -9.19
N LYS A 37 2.08 -17.31 -9.97
CA LYS A 37 2.15 -15.92 -10.43
C LYS A 37 0.89 -15.70 -11.26
N LYS A 38 -0.19 -15.29 -10.58
CA LYS A 38 -1.43 -14.88 -11.22
C LYS A 38 -1.05 -13.64 -12.04
N PRO A 39 -1.18 -13.69 -13.38
CA PRO A 39 -0.90 -12.52 -14.20
C PRO A 39 -1.70 -11.34 -13.65
N HIS A 40 -1.05 -10.18 -13.57
CA HIS A 40 -1.65 -8.95 -13.07
C HIS A 40 -2.96 -8.71 -13.81
N ARG A 41 -4.08 -9.05 -13.16
CA ARG A 41 -5.42 -9.04 -13.77
C ARG A 41 -5.94 -7.61 -14.02
N TYR A 42 -5.06 -6.64 -13.82
CA TYR A 42 -5.22 -5.20 -14.01
C TYR A 42 -4.11 -4.65 -14.94
N ARG A 43 -3.43 -5.49 -15.72
CA ARG A 43 -2.35 -5.06 -16.63
C ARG A 43 -2.81 -3.93 -17.57
N PHE A 44 -4.07 -3.96 -18.00
CA PHE A 44 -4.71 -2.90 -18.80
C PHE A 44 -4.86 -1.59 -18.02
N VAL A 45 -5.14 -1.67 -16.71
CA VAL A 45 -5.29 -0.53 -15.80
C VAL A 45 -3.93 0.07 -15.44
N ILE A 46 -2.89 -0.76 -15.32
CA ILE A 46 -1.49 -0.33 -15.09
C ILE A 46 -0.94 0.41 -16.31
N GLU A 47 -1.22 -0.05 -17.54
CA GLU A 47 -0.80 0.66 -18.75
C GLU A 47 -1.55 2.01 -18.91
N LEU A 48 -2.84 2.08 -18.60
CA LEU A 48 -3.60 3.33 -18.63
C LEU A 48 -3.16 4.33 -17.54
N LEU A 49 -2.83 3.85 -16.33
CA LEU A 49 -2.29 4.67 -15.25
C LEU A 49 -0.86 5.15 -15.54
N LEU A 50 -0.01 4.31 -16.15
CA LEU A 50 1.32 4.74 -16.58
C LEU A 50 1.25 5.77 -17.71
N GLN A 51 0.25 5.69 -18.59
CA GLN A 51 0.01 6.69 -19.63
C GLN A 51 -0.38 8.05 -19.01
N ILE A 52 -1.23 8.06 -17.98
CA ILE A 52 -1.63 9.27 -17.24
C ILE A 52 -0.46 9.80 -16.37
N GLU A 53 0.35 8.93 -15.75
CA GLU A 53 1.54 9.36 -14.99
C GLU A 53 2.63 9.98 -15.91
N SER A 54 2.77 9.54 -17.16
CA SER A 54 3.68 10.18 -18.13
C SER A 54 3.21 11.57 -18.58
N GLU A 55 1.90 11.81 -18.71
CA GLU A 55 1.36 13.13 -19.06
C GLU A 55 1.46 14.14 -17.90
N ILE A 56 1.49 13.67 -16.65
CA ILE A 56 1.65 14.53 -15.46
C ILE A 56 3.13 14.83 -15.18
N ALA A 57 4.05 13.92 -15.54
CA ALA A 57 5.49 14.13 -15.35
C ALA A 57 6.06 15.28 -16.20
N ASP A 58 5.42 15.63 -17.32
CA ASP A 58 5.81 16.77 -18.16
C ASP A 58 5.44 18.13 -17.54
N LEU A 59 4.69 18.16 -16.44
CA LEU A 59 4.22 19.39 -15.79
C LEU A 59 4.88 19.69 -14.44
N VAL A 60 5.79 18.84 -13.97
CA VAL A 60 6.53 19.07 -12.71
C VAL A 60 8.01 18.77 -12.92
N ASP A 61 8.78 19.85 -13.07
CA ASP A 61 10.23 19.88 -13.20
C ASP A 61 10.91 19.15 -12.01
N GLU A 62 11.38 17.92 -12.26
CA GLU A 62 12.08 17.04 -11.30
C GLU A 62 13.58 17.37 -11.21
N THR A 63 13.91 18.66 -11.10
CA THR A 63 15.27 19.11 -10.81
C THR A 63 15.29 19.83 -9.46
N HIS A 64 16.09 19.32 -8.53
CA HIS A 64 16.34 19.82 -7.16
C HIS A 64 15.50 19.27 -6.00
N PHE A 65 15.47 17.94 -5.82
CA PHE A 65 15.33 17.39 -4.46
C PHE A 65 16.32 16.25 -4.20
N SER A 66 17.60 16.51 -4.48
CA SER A 66 18.69 15.77 -3.87
C SER A 66 19.16 16.48 -2.59
N ASN A 67 19.33 15.65 -1.55
CA ASN A 67 20.07 15.90 -0.31
C ASN A 67 19.25 16.32 0.93
N LEU A 68 18.89 15.25 1.67
CA LEU A 68 18.93 15.15 3.13
C LEU A 68 18.12 16.17 3.93
N LEU A 69 16.89 15.78 4.31
CA LEU A 69 16.26 16.28 5.53
C LEU A 69 15.34 15.23 6.15
N ILE A 70 15.46 15.16 7.47
CA ILE A 70 15.00 14.12 8.39
C ILE A 70 13.47 14.19 8.59
N PHE A 71 12.82 13.04 8.37
CA PHE A 71 11.68 12.49 9.13
C PHE A 71 10.30 13.19 9.24
N ILE A 72 9.89 14.06 8.32
CA ILE A 72 8.46 14.36 8.13
C ILE A 72 8.14 14.29 6.64
N SER A 73 7.43 13.22 6.25
CA SER A 73 6.92 13.10 4.88
C SER A 73 5.90 14.21 4.65
N ARG A 74 6.00 14.94 3.53
CA ARG A 74 4.98 15.92 3.15
C ARG A 74 3.61 15.23 3.05
N PRO A 75 2.50 15.91 3.40
CA PRO A 75 1.17 15.34 3.15
C PRO A 75 1.07 14.96 1.67
N GLY A 76 0.71 13.71 1.39
CA GLY A 76 0.70 13.13 0.05
C GLY A 76 1.85 12.17 -0.26
N THR A 77 3.06 12.35 0.31
CA THR A 77 4.19 11.45 0.04
C THR A 77 3.95 10.01 0.55
N VAL A 78 3.30 9.88 1.70
CA VAL A 78 2.92 8.56 2.25
C VAL A 78 1.83 7.92 1.40
N ALA A 79 0.81 8.69 1.01
CA ALA A 79 -0.28 8.23 0.17
C ALA A 79 0.22 7.72 -1.19
N LEU A 80 1.11 8.46 -1.85
CA LEU A 80 1.73 8.04 -3.12
C LEU A 80 2.55 6.75 -2.97
N ARG A 81 3.26 6.59 -1.85
CA ARG A 81 4.00 5.35 -1.56
C ARG A 81 3.06 4.16 -1.36
N GLU A 82 1.95 4.37 -0.66
CA GLU A 82 0.92 3.35 -0.43
C GLU A 82 0.24 2.94 -1.73
N ILE A 83 -0.14 3.89 -2.59
CA ILE A 83 -0.72 3.63 -3.91
C ILE A 83 0.21 2.76 -4.74
N ARG A 84 1.48 3.14 -4.87
CA ARG A 84 2.48 2.35 -5.61
C ARG A 84 2.70 0.96 -5.02
N ARG A 85 2.65 0.84 -3.69
CA ARG A 85 2.77 -0.45 -3.01
C ARG A 85 1.58 -1.36 -3.34
N TYR A 86 0.36 -0.86 -3.22
CA TYR A 86 -0.87 -1.65 -3.41
C TYR A 86 -1.14 -1.97 -4.89
N GLN A 87 -0.73 -1.10 -5.82
CA GLN A 87 -0.80 -1.39 -7.26
C GLN A 87 0.20 -2.48 -7.69
N LYS A 88 1.33 -2.62 -6.98
CA LYS A 88 2.34 -3.65 -7.26
C LYS A 88 1.95 -5.02 -6.69
N SER A 89 1.22 -5.05 -5.58
CA SER A 89 0.76 -6.28 -4.95
C SER A 89 -0.62 -6.72 -5.47
N THR A 90 -0.97 -7.98 -5.20
CA THR A 90 -2.29 -8.55 -5.50
C THR A 90 -2.91 -9.17 -4.26
N GLU A 91 -2.50 -8.70 -3.09
CA GLU A 91 -3.02 -9.16 -1.80
C GLU A 91 -4.39 -8.55 -1.52
N LEU A 92 -5.25 -9.32 -0.85
CA LEU A 92 -6.55 -8.83 -0.39
C LEU A 92 -6.35 -7.78 0.71
N LEU A 93 -7.01 -6.64 0.57
CA LEU A 93 -6.88 -5.50 1.48
C LEU A 93 -7.82 -5.62 2.67
N ILE A 94 -8.96 -6.30 2.51
CA ILE A 94 -9.93 -6.50 3.58
C ILE A 94 -9.53 -7.73 4.41
N ARG A 95 -9.57 -7.59 5.74
CA ARG A 95 -9.32 -8.71 6.64
C ARG A 95 -10.37 -9.81 6.43
N LYS A 96 -9.92 -11.06 6.27
CA LYS A 96 -10.76 -12.21 5.95
C LYS A 96 -11.90 -12.47 6.96
N LEU A 97 -11.62 -12.36 8.26
CA LEU A 97 -12.61 -12.68 9.30
C LEU A 97 -13.78 -11.68 9.34
N PRO A 98 -13.57 -10.35 9.34
CA PRO A 98 -14.66 -9.38 9.19
C PRO A 98 -15.47 -9.58 7.91
N PHE A 99 -14.81 -9.80 6.77
CA PHE A 99 -15.51 -10.03 5.49
C PHE A 99 -16.39 -11.28 5.55
N GLN A 100 -15.89 -12.38 6.12
CA GLN A 100 -16.66 -13.59 6.32
C GLN A 100 -17.88 -13.37 7.23
N ARG A 101 -17.75 -12.57 8.30
CA ARG A 101 -18.88 -12.24 9.18
C ARG A 101 -19.96 -11.47 8.43
N LEU A 102 -19.57 -10.46 7.65
CA LEU A 102 -20.48 -9.69 6.82
C LEU A 102 -21.23 -10.55 5.80
N VAL A 103 -20.53 -11.46 5.11
CA VAL A 103 -21.18 -12.36 4.13
C VAL A 103 -22.22 -13.24 4.81
N ARG A 104 -21.93 -13.75 6.02
CA ARG A 104 -22.87 -14.60 6.76
C ARG A 104 -24.06 -13.81 7.31
N GLU A 105 -23.82 -12.59 7.77
CA GLU A 105 -24.87 -11.67 8.22
C GLU A 105 -25.87 -11.40 7.10
N ILE A 106 -25.40 -10.97 5.92
CA ILE A 106 -26.26 -10.72 4.75
C ILE A 106 -26.98 -11.99 4.30
N ALA A 107 -26.29 -13.13 4.30
CA ALA A 107 -26.89 -14.40 3.86
C ALA A 107 -28.01 -14.89 4.79
N GLN A 108 -27.91 -14.58 6.09
CA GLN A 108 -28.89 -14.99 7.09
C GLN A 108 -30.27 -14.39 6.81
N ASP A 109 -30.32 -13.18 6.24
CA ASP A 109 -31.58 -12.50 5.89
C ASP A 109 -32.34 -13.21 4.76
N PHE A 110 -31.64 -13.99 3.93
CA PHE A 110 -32.26 -14.73 2.83
C PHE A 110 -32.63 -16.17 3.22
N LYS A 111 -31.74 -16.86 3.95
CA LYS A 111 -31.97 -18.23 4.40
C LYS A 111 -31.14 -18.54 5.63
N THR A 112 -31.81 -19.07 6.66
CA THR A 112 -31.14 -19.53 7.88
C THR A 112 -30.32 -20.80 7.62
N ASP A 113 -29.25 -21.00 8.38
CA ASP A 113 -28.41 -22.20 8.40
C ASP A 113 -27.60 -22.49 7.12
N LEU A 114 -27.26 -21.44 6.35
CA LEU A 114 -26.37 -21.56 5.20
C LEU A 114 -24.92 -21.88 5.59
N ARG A 115 -24.37 -22.93 4.97
CA ARG A 115 -22.94 -23.29 5.06
C ARG A 115 -22.20 -22.79 3.83
N PHE A 116 -21.12 -22.05 4.06
CA PHE A 116 -20.26 -21.52 2.99
C PHE A 116 -18.96 -22.32 2.89
N GLN A 117 -18.59 -22.68 1.66
CA GLN A 117 -17.25 -23.18 1.36
C GLN A 117 -16.23 -22.05 1.51
N SER A 118 -15.01 -22.37 1.95
CA SER A 118 -13.92 -21.39 2.05
C SER A 118 -13.60 -20.72 0.71
N ALA A 119 -13.64 -21.50 -0.39
CA ALA A 119 -13.45 -20.99 -1.74
C ALA A 119 -14.54 -20.00 -2.18
N ALA A 120 -15.80 -20.23 -1.78
CA ALA A 120 -16.91 -19.33 -2.10
C ALA A 120 -16.74 -17.96 -1.41
N ILE A 121 -16.36 -17.95 -0.13
CA ILE A 121 -16.04 -16.71 0.60
C ILE A 121 -14.86 -15.99 -0.07
N GLY A 122 -13.83 -16.73 -0.49
CA GLY A 122 -12.69 -16.17 -1.22
C GLY A 122 -13.08 -15.53 -2.55
N ALA A 123 -13.93 -16.18 -3.33
CA ALA A 123 -14.43 -15.66 -4.61
C ALA A 123 -15.28 -14.38 -4.42
N LEU A 124 -16.16 -14.37 -3.42
CA LEU A 124 -16.93 -13.17 -3.06
C LEU A 124 -16.02 -12.01 -2.67
N GLN A 125 -14.95 -12.30 -1.92
CA GLN A 125 -13.99 -11.29 -1.51
C GLN A 125 -13.19 -10.74 -2.70
N GLU A 126 -12.66 -11.61 -3.55
CA GLU A 126 -11.93 -11.20 -4.76
C GLU A 126 -12.82 -10.31 -5.66
N ALA A 127 -14.08 -10.70 -5.88
CA ALA A 127 -15.02 -9.93 -6.69
C ALA A 127 -15.40 -8.58 -6.05
N SER A 128 -15.65 -8.57 -4.74
CA SER A 128 -16.03 -7.35 -4.01
C SER A 128 -14.91 -6.32 -4.00
N GLU A 129 -13.67 -6.75 -3.73
CA GLU A 129 -12.51 -5.84 -3.74
C GLU A 129 -12.22 -5.33 -5.16
N ALA A 130 -12.29 -6.19 -6.18
CA ALA A 130 -12.13 -5.75 -7.57
C ALA A 130 -13.16 -4.70 -7.99
N TYR A 131 -14.43 -4.90 -7.59
CA TYR A 131 -15.49 -3.92 -7.84
C TYR A 131 -15.21 -2.58 -7.16
N LEU A 132 -14.79 -2.59 -5.89
CA LEU A 132 -14.48 -1.38 -5.13
C LEU A 132 -13.29 -0.63 -5.72
N VAL A 133 -12.22 -1.32 -6.12
CA VAL A 133 -11.05 -0.69 -6.77
C VAL A 133 -11.49 0.01 -8.05
N GLY A 134 -12.22 -0.69 -8.93
CA GLY A 134 -12.73 -0.08 -10.16
C GLY A 134 -13.65 1.10 -9.87
N LEU A 135 -14.51 1.04 -8.85
CA LEU A 135 -15.37 2.17 -8.48
C LEU A 135 -14.55 3.38 -7.99
N PHE A 136 -13.46 3.15 -7.25
CA PHE A 136 -12.57 4.22 -6.79
C PHE A 136 -11.78 4.86 -7.94
N GLU A 137 -11.44 4.10 -8.99
CA GLU A 137 -10.82 4.65 -10.20
C GLU A 137 -11.74 5.67 -10.89
N ASP A 138 -13.00 5.31 -11.14
CA ASP A 138 -13.98 6.21 -11.74
C ASP A 138 -14.30 7.41 -10.84
N THR A 139 -14.38 7.17 -9.53
CA THR A 139 -14.59 8.22 -8.53
C THR A 139 -13.43 9.22 -8.55
N ASN A 140 -12.20 8.72 -8.69
CA ASN A 140 -11.00 9.56 -8.80
C ASN A 140 -11.03 10.41 -10.07
N LEU A 141 -11.42 9.83 -11.21
CA LEU A 141 -11.62 10.58 -12.46
C LEU A 141 -12.67 11.70 -12.31
N CYS A 142 -13.77 11.43 -11.60
CA CYS A 142 -14.79 12.44 -11.30
C CYS A 142 -14.24 13.58 -10.42
N ALA A 143 -13.38 13.27 -9.44
CA ALA A 143 -12.75 14.27 -8.59
C ALA A 143 -11.78 15.16 -9.39
N ILE A 144 -10.95 14.55 -10.24
CA ILE A 144 -10.00 15.25 -11.13
C ILE A 144 -10.75 16.14 -12.13
N HIS A 145 -11.85 15.66 -12.71
CA HIS A 145 -12.70 16.46 -13.59
C HIS A 145 -13.22 17.74 -12.91
N ALA A 146 -13.47 17.67 -11.61
CA ALA A 146 -13.87 18.80 -10.78
C ALA A 146 -12.68 19.59 -10.18
N LYS A 147 -11.45 19.40 -10.69
CA LYS A 147 -10.20 20.04 -10.23
C LYS A 147 -9.88 19.80 -8.75
N ARG A 148 -10.25 18.62 -8.21
CA ARG A 148 -9.97 18.21 -6.83
C ARG A 148 -9.11 16.96 -6.82
N VAL A 149 -8.28 16.83 -5.78
CA VAL A 149 -7.48 15.61 -5.51
C VAL A 149 -8.16 14.70 -4.47
N THR A 150 -9.10 15.24 -3.69
CA THR A 150 -9.84 14.50 -2.68
C THR A 150 -11.18 14.00 -3.23
N ILE A 151 -11.38 12.68 -3.19
CA ILE A 151 -12.66 12.04 -3.51
C ILE A 151 -13.73 12.36 -2.47
N MET A 152 -14.96 12.56 -2.91
CA MET A 152 -16.11 12.89 -2.07
C MET A 152 -17.30 11.96 -2.38
N PRO A 153 -18.31 11.84 -1.48
CA PRO A 153 -19.48 11.01 -1.73
C PRO A 153 -20.23 11.36 -3.03
N LYS A 154 -20.24 12.64 -3.43
CA LYS A 154 -20.82 13.11 -4.70
C LYS A 154 -20.13 12.50 -5.94
N ASP A 155 -18.83 12.22 -5.85
CA ASP A 155 -18.05 11.63 -6.95
C ASP A 155 -18.43 10.15 -7.12
N ILE A 156 -18.60 9.43 -6.00
CA ILE A 156 -19.06 8.02 -6.01
C ILE A 156 -20.46 7.94 -6.60
N GLN A 157 -21.34 8.86 -6.18
CA GLN A 157 -22.70 8.93 -6.68
C GLN A 157 -22.76 9.21 -8.19
N LEU A 158 -21.88 10.09 -8.69
CA LEU A 158 -21.75 10.39 -10.11
C LEU A 158 -21.22 9.18 -10.89
N ALA A 159 -20.14 8.55 -10.42
CA ALA A 159 -19.56 7.36 -11.03
C ALA A 159 -20.59 6.22 -11.15
N ARG A 160 -21.30 5.90 -10.06
CA ARG A 160 -22.37 4.89 -10.07
C ARG A 160 -23.53 5.24 -11.02
N ARG A 161 -23.86 6.53 -11.15
CA ARG A 161 -24.90 7.00 -12.08
C ARG A 161 -24.47 6.78 -13.53
N ILE A 162 -23.22 7.10 -13.86
CA ILE A 162 -22.67 6.92 -15.22
C ILE A 162 -22.56 5.43 -15.57
N ARG A 163 -22.21 4.57 -14.60
CA ARG A 163 -22.20 3.11 -14.76
C ARG A 163 -23.57 2.47 -14.95
N GLY A 164 -24.66 3.18 -14.65
CA GLY A 164 -26.01 2.62 -14.67
C GLY A 164 -26.34 1.71 -13.48
N GLU A 165 -25.58 1.79 -12.39
CA GLU A 165 -25.76 0.98 -11.16
C GLU A 165 -26.72 1.61 -10.14
N ARG A 166 -27.37 2.71 -10.52
CA ARG A 166 -28.45 3.34 -9.75
C ARG A 166 -29.79 2.89 -10.36
N ALA A 167 -30.51 2.08 -9.58
CA ALA A 167 -31.97 2.07 -9.62
C ALA A 167 -32.51 3.36 -9.00
#